data_AF-A0A2T7CPD9-F1
#
_entry.id   AF-A0A2T7CPD9-F1
#
_cell.length_a   1.000
_cell.length_b   1.000
_cell.length_c   1.000
_cell.angle_alpha   90.00
_cell.angle_beta   90.00
_cell.angle_gamma   90.00
#
_symmetry.space_group_name_H-M   'P 1'
#
loop_
_entity.id
_entity.type
_entity.pdbx_description
1 polymer ?
#
loop_
_entity_poly.entity_id
_entity_poly.type
_entity_poly.pdbx_seq_one_letter_code
_entity_poly.pdbx_strand_id
1 'polypeptide(L)'
;MVYCTHCADYCPSIKDPDKGYICCGTCGKVLDQEIYTDEPNFVKDNSGQSRLAGSILTSIESGYSMSHQRTLDKGKDEISQIVNNLHVSGGDTIIKRALHFYELALDRNFTRGRRTTHVAAACLYIACRQSKKAYLLIDFSDYLQISVYVLGAVFLQLCQVLLLSDHPFVQKLIDPSLFIHRFTQRLLGEGIMLYQTQLYAL
;
A
#
# COMPACT_ATOMS: atom_id res chain seq x y z
N MET A 1 18.47 -25.49 -24.15
CA MET A 1 19.62 -26.41 -24.02
C MET A 1 20.08 -26.35 -22.59
N VAL A 2 20.24 -27.50 -21.93
CA VAL A 2 20.58 -27.57 -20.50
C VAL A 2 21.92 -28.30 -20.39
N TYR A 3 22.78 -27.85 -19.48
CA TYR A 3 24.07 -28.48 -19.26
C TYR A 3 23.90 -29.84 -18.57
N CYS A 4 24.42 -30.90 -19.18
CA CYS A 4 24.36 -32.24 -18.61
C CYS A 4 25.70 -32.60 -17.98
N THR A 5 25.72 -32.83 -16.66
CA THR A 5 26.93 -33.25 -15.93
C THR A 5 27.49 -34.61 -16.36
N HIS A 6 26.70 -35.44 -17.03
CA HIS A 6 27.14 -36.75 -17.53
C HIS A 6 27.69 -36.69 -18.97
N CYS A 7 27.14 -35.81 -19.82
CA CYS A 7 27.68 -35.60 -21.17
C CYS A 7 28.78 -34.54 -21.21
N ALA A 8 28.94 -33.77 -20.12
CA ALA A 8 29.82 -32.61 -20.01
C ALA A 8 29.57 -31.51 -21.08
N ASP A 9 28.42 -31.56 -21.76
CA ASP A 9 28.03 -30.70 -22.88
C ASP A 9 26.59 -30.17 -22.73
N TYR A 10 26.25 -29.17 -23.55
CA TYR A 10 24.90 -28.63 -23.66
C TYR A 10 24.03 -29.50 -24.57
N CYS A 11 23.13 -30.26 -23.97
CA CYS A 11 22.28 -31.22 -24.68
C CYS A 11 20.83 -30.70 -24.81
N PRO A 12 20.05 -31.22 -25.78
CA PRO A 12 18.61 -31.01 -25.83
C PRO A 12 17.95 -31.67 -24.60
N SER A 13 17.02 -30.96 -23.97
CA SER A 13 16.25 -31.45 -22.83
C SER A 13 14.90 -31.98 -23.32
N ILE A 14 14.52 -33.18 -22.90
CA ILE A 14 13.22 -33.80 -23.16
C ILE A 14 12.42 -33.77 -21.86
N LYS A 15 11.12 -33.49 -21.95
CA LYS A 15 10.20 -33.56 -20.80
C LYS A 15 9.40 -34.85 -20.90
N ASP A 16 9.46 -35.68 -19.87
CA ASP A 16 8.66 -36.90 -19.81
C ASP A 16 7.17 -36.54 -19.64
N PRO A 17 6.26 -37.03 -20.49
CA PRO A 17 4.84 -36.66 -20.45
C PRO A 17 4.11 -37.18 -19.20
N ASP A 18 4.54 -38.31 -18.64
CA ASP A 18 3.82 -38.98 -17.54
C ASP A 18 4.25 -38.51 -16.15
N LYS A 19 5.52 -38.14 -15.99
CA LYS A 19 6.11 -37.77 -14.70
C LYS A 19 6.64 -36.35 -14.65
N GLY A 20 6.73 -35.65 -15.80
CA GLY A 20 7.15 -34.27 -15.91
C GLY A 20 8.64 -34.00 -15.66
N TYR A 21 9.46 -35.04 -15.47
CA TYR A 21 10.91 -34.89 -15.29
C TYR A 21 11.57 -34.32 -16.54
N ILE A 22 12.62 -33.52 -16.32
CA ILE A 22 13.45 -32.99 -17.39
C ILE A 22 14.67 -33.90 -17.52
N CYS A 23 14.74 -34.64 -18.61
CA CYS A 23 15.84 -35.55 -18.92
C CYS A 23 16.71 -35.03 -20.06
N CYS A 24 17.98 -35.44 -20.06
CA CYS A 24 18.90 -35.19 -21.16
C CYS A 24 18.54 -36.11 -22.34
N GLY A 25 18.30 -35.53 -23.52
CA GLY A 25 17.94 -36.29 -24.72
C GLY A 25 19.04 -37.18 -25.30
N THR A 26 20.29 -37.04 -24.83
CA THR A 26 21.43 -37.81 -25.34
C THR A 26 21.83 -38.97 -24.43
N CYS A 27 21.78 -38.79 -23.10
CA CYS A 27 22.19 -39.83 -22.14
C CYS A 27 21.06 -40.35 -21.24
N GLY A 28 19.86 -39.79 -21.34
CA GLY A 28 18.71 -40.18 -20.52
C GLY A 28 18.82 -39.80 -19.03
N LYS A 29 19.88 -39.08 -18.62
CA LYS A 29 20.04 -38.63 -17.23
C LYS A 29 18.96 -37.62 -16.87
N VAL A 30 18.30 -37.82 -15.74
CA VAL A 30 17.38 -36.83 -15.15
C VAL A 30 18.19 -35.63 -14.67
N LEU A 31 17.92 -34.47 -15.26
CA LEU A 31 18.57 -33.20 -14.93
C LEU A 31 17.81 -32.48 -13.83
N ASP A 32 16.48 -32.49 -13.89
CA ASP A 32 15.61 -31.90 -12.88
C ASP A 32 14.45 -32.84 -12.55
N GLN A 33 14.25 -33.05 -11.26
CA GLN A 33 13.17 -33.85 -10.68
C GLN A 33 12.03 -32.96 -10.17
N GLU A 34 12.31 -31.69 -9.90
CA GLU A 34 11.33 -30.75 -9.38
C GLU A 34 10.62 -30.04 -10.54
N ILE A 35 9.29 -30.11 -10.54
CA ILE A 35 8.48 -29.51 -11.60
C ILE A 35 7.92 -28.22 -11.04
N TYR A 36 8.51 -27.11 -11.45
CA TYR A 36 7.93 -25.80 -11.21
C TYR A 36 6.87 -25.52 -12.28
N THR A 37 5.67 -25.18 -11.84
CA THR A 37 4.58 -24.73 -12.71
C THR A 37 4.16 -23.33 -12.27
N ASP A 38 3.96 -22.43 -13.22
CA ASP A 38 3.41 -21.10 -12.94
C ASP A 38 1.92 -21.15 -12.60
N GLU A 39 1.25 -22.26 -12.95
CA GLU A 39 -0.17 -22.46 -12.71
C GLU A 39 -0.44 -23.09 -11.32
N PRO A 40 -1.38 -22.54 -10.53
CA PRO A 40 -1.76 -23.10 -9.24
C PRO A 40 -2.62 -24.36 -9.42
N ASN A 41 -2.20 -25.47 -8.85
CA ASN A 41 -2.95 -26.73 -8.90
C ASN A 41 -3.77 -26.92 -7.61
N PHE A 42 -5.06 -27.24 -7.71
CA PHE A 42 -5.95 -27.41 -6.55
C PHE A 42 -6.38 -28.87 -6.38
N VAL A 43 -6.11 -29.42 -5.20
CA VAL A 43 -6.53 -30.78 -4.81
C VAL A 43 -7.71 -30.69 -3.86
N LYS A 44 -8.73 -31.49 -4.12
CA LYS A 44 -9.94 -31.56 -3.29
C LYS A 44 -9.75 -32.61 -2.21
N ASP A 45 -9.81 -32.20 -0.95
CA ASP A 45 -9.83 -33.13 0.18
C ASP A 45 -11.14 -33.94 0.17
N ASN A 46 -11.13 -35.13 0.80
CA ASN A 46 -12.32 -35.97 0.97
C ASN A 46 -13.49 -35.27 1.67
N SER A 47 -13.24 -34.12 2.33
CA SER A 47 -14.23 -33.22 2.94
C SER A 47 -14.88 -32.25 1.95
N GLY A 48 -14.51 -32.31 0.67
CA GLY A 48 -15.04 -31.44 -0.38
C GLY A 48 -14.40 -30.05 -0.44
N GLN A 49 -13.46 -29.73 0.44
CA GLN A 49 -12.70 -28.48 0.42
C GLN A 49 -11.55 -28.55 -0.59
N SER A 50 -11.40 -27.53 -1.44
CA SER A 50 -10.26 -27.41 -2.34
C SER A 50 -9.08 -26.77 -1.62
N ARG A 51 -7.91 -27.41 -1.65
CA ARG A 51 -6.64 -26.91 -1.11
C ARG A 51 -5.65 -26.74 -2.25
N LEU A 52 -4.83 -25.69 -2.18
CA LEU A 52 -3.70 -25.53 -3.10
C LEU A 52 -2.70 -26.66 -2.86
N ALA A 53 -2.33 -27.37 -3.92
CA ALA A 53 -1.30 -28.39 -3.88
C ALA A 53 0.07 -27.76 -4.12
N GLY A 54 1.00 -28.02 -3.21
CA GLY A 54 2.37 -27.53 -3.26
C GLY A 54 2.65 -26.34 -2.34
N SER A 55 3.88 -25.86 -2.39
CA SER A 55 4.36 -24.67 -1.68
C SER A 55 4.65 -23.58 -2.70
N ILE A 56 4.18 -22.36 -2.44
CA ILE A 56 4.48 -21.21 -3.30
C ILE A 56 5.95 -20.82 -3.04
N LEU A 57 6.78 -20.94 -4.08
CA LEU A 57 8.14 -20.42 -4.06
C LEU A 57 8.11 -18.97 -4.57
N THR A 58 8.61 -18.05 -3.74
CA THR A 58 8.78 -16.64 -4.12
C THR A 58 10.24 -16.41 -4.49
N SER A 59 10.52 -15.76 -5.62
CA SER A 59 11.88 -15.46 -6.05
C SER A 59 12.62 -14.65 -4.99
N ILE A 60 13.84 -15.07 -4.65
CA ILE A 60 14.73 -14.40 -3.68
C ILE A 60 15.08 -12.96 -4.11
N GLU A 61 14.96 -12.64 -5.40
CA GLU A 61 15.08 -11.26 -5.91
C GLU A 61 14.02 -10.29 -5.37
N SER A 62 12.92 -10.80 -4.80
CA SER A 62 12.03 -9.98 -3.97
C SER A 62 12.69 -9.75 -2.61
N GLY A 63 13.72 -8.90 -2.56
CA GLY A 63 14.44 -8.51 -1.34
C GLY A 63 13.58 -7.86 -0.24
N TYR A 64 12.25 -7.82 -0.40
CA TYR A 64 11.32 -7.45 0.64
C TYR A 64 11.10 -8.62 1.59
N SER A 65 11.73 -8.53 2.76
CA SER A 65 11.45 -9.42 3.88
C SER A 65 9.94 -9.53 4.11
N MET A 66 9.45 -10.73 4.42
CA MET A 66 8.06 -10.95 4.87
C MET A 66 7.65 -9.99 6.01
N SER A 67 8.60 -9.52 6.81
CA SER A 67 8.36 -8.51 7.84
C SER A 67 8.06 -7.11 7.27
N HIS A 68 8.70 -6.74 6.16
CA HIS A 68 8.47 -5.49 5.46
C HIS A 68 7.05 -5.46 4.89
N GLN A 69 6.66 -6.52 4.18
CA GLN A 69 5.31 -6.65 3.62
C GLN A 69 4.23 -6.57 4.70
N ARG A 70 4.40 -7.28 5.82
CA ARG A 70 3.46 -7.19 6.96
C ARG A 70 3.34 -5.77 7.53
N THR A 71 4.42 -4.98 7.48
CA THR A 71 4.41 -3.60 7.99
C THR A 71 3.73 -2.64 7.00
N LEU A 72 3.88 -2.90 5.70
CA LEU A 72 3.13 -2.22 4.64
C LEU A 72 1.64 -2.49 4.76
N ASP A 73 1.25 -3.76 4.90
CA ASP A 73 -0.15 -4.16 5.00
C ASP A 73 -0.82 -3.51 6.23
N LYS A 74 -0.14 -3.51 7.38
CA LYS A 74 -0.60 -2.78 8.57
C LYS A 74 -0.77 -1.28 8.31
N GLY A 75 0.19 -0.65 7.64
CA GLY A 75 0.07 0.78 7.28
C GLY A 75 -1.11 1.05 6.35
N LYS A 76 -1.39 0.11 5.44
CA LYS A 76 -2.52 0.18 4.51
C LYS A 76 -3.86 0.12 5.21
N ASP A 77 -3.98 -0.77 6.18
CA ASP A 77 -5.20 -0.90 6.98
C ASP A 77 -5.45 0.38 7.78
N GLU A 78 -4.41 0.92 8.43
CA GLU A 78 -4.49 2.17 9.20
C GLU A 78 -4.89 3.37 8.34
N ILE A 79 -4.27 3.54 7.17
CA ILE A 79 -4.62 4.63 6.23
C ILE A 79 -6.08 4.51 5.78
N SER A 80 -6.52 3.29 5.46
CA SER A 80 -7.90 3.04 5.02
C SER A 80 -8.90 3.33 6.13
N GLN A 81 -8.61 2.94 7.37
CA GLN A 81 -9.44 3.24 8.54
C GLN A 81 -9.56 4.75 8.78
N ILE A 82 -8.45 5.50 8.70
CA ILE A 82 -8.46 6.96 8.88
C ILE A 82 -9.29 7.63 7.79
N VAL A 83 -9.12 7.23 6.52
CA VAL A 83 -9.86 7.79 5.38
C VAL A 83 -11.36 7.55 5.52
N ASN A 84 -11.75 6.33 5.92
CA ASN A 84 -13.15 5.96 6.12
C ASN A 84 -13.79 6.77 7.25
N ASN A 85 -13.10 6.96 8.38
CA ASN A 85 -13.63 7.73 9.51
C ASN A 85 -13.74 9.24 9.21
N LEU A 86 -12.72 9.83 8.59
CA LEU A 86 -12.71 11.26 8.25
C LEU A 86 -13.52 11.60 6.99
N HIS A 87 -14.08 10.60 6.31
CA HIS A 87 -14.83 10.72 5.07
C HIS A 87 -14.08 11.58 4.04
N VAL A 88 -12.80 11.26 3.82
CA VAL A 88 -11.93 12.07 2.96
C VAL A 88 -12.42 12.03 1.50
N SER A 89 -12.90 13.16 0.98
CA SER A 89 -13.45 13.24 -0.38
C SER A 89 -12.35 12.90 -1.41
N GLY A 90 -12.43 11.71 -2.02
CA GLY A 90 -11.50 11.23 -3.05
C GLY A 90 -11.01 9.78 -2.92
N GLY A 91 -11.51 9.04 -1.93
CA GLY A 91 -11.49 7.56 -1.90
C GLY A 91 -10.13 6.94 -2.21
N ASP A 92 -10.14 5.92 -3.08
CA ASP A 92 -8.99 5.07 -3.41
C ASP A 92 -7.78 5.82 -3.96
N THR A 93 -7.98 6.95 -4.64
CA THR A 93 -6.87 7.71 -5.24
C THR A 93 -5.97 8.33 -4.18
N ILE A 94 -6.56 8.83 -3.08
CA ILE A 94 -5.81 9.38 -1.95
C ILE A 94 -5.12 8.25 -1.20
N ILE A 95 -5.83 7.14 -0.98
CA ILE A 95 -5.30 5.96 -0.29
C ILE A 95 -4.05 5.50 -1.01
N LYS A 96 -4.10 5.25 -2.32
CA LYS A 96 -2.93 4.85 -3.13
C LYS A 96 -1.76 5.82 -3.01
N ARG A 97 -2.04 7.13 -3.02
CA ARG A 97 -1.00 8.15 -2.92
C ARG A 97 -0.36 8.20 -1.52
N ALA A 98 -1.17 8.08 -0.47
CA ALA A 98 -0.70 7.99 0.90
C ALA A 98 0.11 6.72 1.14
N LEU A 99 -0.29 5.59 0.53
CA LEU A 99 0.48 4.34 0.56
C LEU A 99 1.85 4.50 -0.06
N HIS A 100 1.94 5.17 -1.21
CA HIS A 100 3.23 5.41 -1.84
C HIS A 100 4.18 6.24 -0.96
N PHE A 101 3.65 7.26 -0.26
CA PHE A 101 4.44 7.99 0.73
C PHE A 101 4.84 7.13 1.94
N TYR A 102 3.98 6.22 2.35
CA TYR A 102 4.25 5.30 3.45
C TYR A 102 5.29 4.24 3.09
N GLU A 103 5.26 3.70 1.86
CA GLU A 103 6.32 2.85 1.28
C GLU A 103 7.66 3.56 1.31
N LEU A 104 7.72 4.80 0.80
CA LEU A 104 8.95 5.57 0.81
C LEU A 104 9.45 5.87 2.24
N ALA A 105 8.54 6.12 3.20
CA ALA A 105 8.89 6.28 4.60
C ALA A 105 9.43 4.99 5.23
N LEU A 106 8.91 3.83 4.83
CA LEU A 106 9.37 2.52 5.26
C LEU A 106 10.77 2.20 4.73
N ASP A 107 11.03 2.46 3.45
CA ASP A 107 12.34 2.27 2.83
C ASP A 107 13.43 3.10 3.52
N ARG A 108 13.06 4.28 4.03
CA ARG A 108 13.92 5.16 4.84
C ARG A 108 13.95 4.81 6.33
N ASN A 109 13.39 3.68 6.74
CA ASN A 109 13.30 3.20 8.12
C ASN A 109 12.61 4.17 9.10
N PHE A 110 11.75 5.08 8.60
CA PHE A 110 11.09 6.09 9.43
C PHE A 110 10.07 5.49 10.41
N THR A 111 9.49 4.35 10.07
CA THR A 111 8.50 3.62 10.88
C THR A 111 9.11 2.90 12.08
N ARG A 112 10.44 2.76 12.14
CA ARG A 112 11.12 2.02 13.22
C ARG A 112 11.06 2.82 14.53
N GLY A 113 10.46 2.22 15.57
CA GLY A 113 10.33 2.83 16.89
C GLY A 113 9.25 3.91 17.02
N ARG A 114 8.44 4.12 15.98
CA ARG A 114 7.30 5.05 15.98
C ARG A 114 6.00 4.27 15.87
N ARG A 115 4.89 4.84 16.36
CA ARG A 115 3.58 4.20 16.15
C ARG A 115 3.17 4.34 14.68
N THR A 116 2.73 3.23 14.08
CA THR A 116 2.29 3.15 12.68
C THR A 116 1.15 4.13 12.39
N THR A 117 0.22 4.30 13.34
CA THR A 117 -0.92 5.22 13.27
C THR A 117 -0.49 6.68 13.03
N HIS A 118 0.54 7.17 13.74
CA HIS A 118 1.06 8.53 13.56
C HIS A 118 1.69 8.73 12.19
N VAL A 119 2.49 7.74 11.75
CA VAL A 119 3.16 7.81 10.45
C VAL A 119 2.13 7.74 9.32
N ALA A 120 1.16 6.84 9.42
CA ALA A 120 0.04 6.71 8.49
C ALA A 120 -0.74 8.03 8.35
N ALA A 121 -1.10 8.66 9.48
CA ALA A 121 -1.80 9.95 9.47
C ALA A 121 -0.95 11.08 8.87
N ALA A 122 0.35 11.13 9.15
CA ALA A 122 1.25 12.12 8.56
C ALA A 122 1.39 11.93 7.03
N CYS A 123 1.54 10.69 6.55
CA CYS A 123 1.58 10.37 5.11
C CYS A 123 0.26 10.76 4.41
N LEU A 124 -0.87 10.46 5.05
CA LEU A 124 -2.18 10.82 4.53
C LEU A 124 -2.38 12.34 4.47
N TYR A 125 -1.93 13.07 5.48
CA TYR A 125 -1.97 14.53 5.49
C TYR A 125 -1.16 15.14 4.32
N ILE A 126 0.01 14.59 4.00
CA ILE A 126 0.80 15.02 2.83
C ILE A 126 0.02 14.78 1.54
N ALA A 127 -0.59 13.62 1.37
CA ALA A 127 -1.40 13.31 0.18
C ALA A 127 -2.59 14.29 0.05
N CYS A 128 -3.29 14.57 1.16
CA CYS A 128 -4.38 15.54 1.20
C CYS A 128 -3.91 16.95 0.82
N ARG A 129 -2.74 17.38 1.34
CA ARG A 129 -2.16 18.68 1.03
C ARG A 129 -1.74 18.79 -0.44
N GLN A 130 -1.18 17.72 -1.01
CA GLN A 130 -0.80 17.67 -2.42
C GLN A 130 -2.02 17.75 -3.36
N SER A 131 -3.13 17.12 -2.97
CA SER A 131 -4.40 17.20 -3.70
C SER A 131 -5.22 18.46 -3.38
N LYS A 132 -4.68 19.42 -2.62
CA LYS A 132 -5.36 20.66 -2.19
C LYS A 132 -6.74 20.39 -1.56
N LYS A 133 -6.83 19.39 -0.68
CA LYS A 133 -8.08 19.07 0.03
C LYS A 133 -8.17 19.83 1.34
N ALA A 134 -9.40 20.17 1.72
CA ALA A 134 -9.68 21.00 2.89
C ALA A 134 -9.60 20.23 4.20
N TYR A 135 -8.47 19.57 4.50
CA TYR A 135 -8.23 18.85 5.76
C TYR A 135 -7.06 19.49 6.53
N LEU A 136 -7.24 19.69 7.83
CA LEU A 136 -6.22 20.24 8.72
C LEU A 136 -5.62 19.13 9.58
N LEU A 137 -4.38 19.33 10.05
CA LEU A 137 -3.74 18.42 11.01
C LEU A 137 -4.59 18.19 12.27
N ILE A 138 -5.39 19.18 12.66
CA ILE A 138 -6.27 19.06 13.82
C ILE A 138 -7.36 17.99 13.62
N ASP A 139 -7.86 17.80 12.40
CA ASP A 139 -8.88 16.78 12.11
C ASP A 139 -8.33 15.37 12.37
N PHE A 140 -7.07 15.13 11.98
CA PHE A 140 -6.38 13.87 12.23
C PHE A 140 -6.02 13.69 13.71
N SER A 141 -5.66 14.78 14.37
CA SER A 141 -5.32 14.77 15.80
C SER A 141 -6.52 14.41 16.68
N ASP A 142 -7.71 14.89 16.29
CA ASP A 142 -8.97 14.61 16.97
C ASP A 142 -9.37 13.14 16.78
N TYR A 143 -9.26 12.61 15.56
CA TYR A 143 -9.48 11.17 15.32
C TYR A 143 -8.54 10.28 16.14
N LEU A 144 -7.24 10.64 16.19
CA LEU A 144 -6.23 9.88 16.92
C LEU A 144 -6.23 10.13 18.44
N GLN A 145 -6.96 11.14 18.92
CA GLN A 145 -6.97 11.58 20.33
C GLN A 145 -5.56 11.92 20.85
N ILE A 146 -4.76 12.61 20.05
CA ILE A 146 -3.37 12.98 20.35
C ILE A 146 -3.17 14.47 20.12
N SER A 147 -2.27 15.10 20.88
CA SER A 147 -1.94 16.52 20.67
C SER A 147 -1.43 16.82 19.25
N VAL A 148 -1.92 17.91 18.65
CA VAL A 148 -1.52 18.37 17.32
C VAL A 148 0.00 18.56 17.21
N TYR A 149 0.65 19.01 18.30
CA TYR A 149 2.08 19.27 18.34
C TYR A 149 2.93 18.02 18.09
N VAL A 150 2.53 16.87 18.67
CA VAL A 150 3.22 15.60 18.44
C VAL A 150 3.08 15.17 16.98
N LEU A 151 1.86 15.27 16.44
CA LEU A 151 1.61 14.91 15.04
C LEU A 151 2.34 15.85 14.06
N GLY A 152 2.39 17.15 14.37
CA GLY A 152 3.13 18.15 13.62
C GLY A 152 4.64 17.88 13.63
N ALA A 153 5.21 17.49 14.77
CA ALA A 153 6.62 17.12 14.85
C ALA A 153 6.96 15.89 13.97
N VAL A 154 6.10 14.86 13.99
CA VAL A 154 6.25 13.68 13.13
C VAL A 154 6.15 14.07 11.65
N PHE A 155 5.20 14.93 11.28
CA PHE A 155 5.05 15.44 9.92
C PHE A 155 6.30 16.20 9.44
N LEU A 156 6.84 17.12 10.26
CA LEU A 156 8.04 17.87 9.88
C LEU A 156 9.27 16.96 9.70
N GLN A 157 9.46 16.01 10.62
CA GLN A 157 10.53 15.02 10.51
C GLN A 157 10.37 14.14 9.26
N LEU A 158 9.14 13.76 8.93
CA LEU A 158 8.84 12.97 7.73
C LEU A 158 9.12 13.77 6.46
N CYS A 159 8.76 15.05 6.40
CA CYS A 159 9.11 15.94 5.28
C CYS A 159 10.64 16.09 5.10
N GLN A 160 11.40 16.16 6.20
CA GLN A 160 12.86 16.19 6.14
C GLN A 160 13.44 14.89 5.60
N VAL A 161 12.98 13.73 6.09
CA VAL A 161 13.49 12.41 5.68
C VAL A 161 13.20 12.09 4.22
N LEU A 162 12.03 12.53 3.73
CA LEU A 162 11.62 12.33 2.36
C LEU A 162 12.19 13.42 1.40
N LEU A 163 12.95 14.39 1.90
CA LEU A 163 13.49 15.53 1.14
C LEU A 163 12.40 16.38 0.45
N LEU A 164 11.21 16.42 1.04
CA LEU A 164 10.08 17.21 0.54
C LEU A 164 10.16 18.69 0.92
N SER A 165 11.17 19.08 1.71
CA SER A 165 11.40 20.46 2.16
C SER A 165 11.56 21.44 1.00
N ASP A 166 12.15 20.99 -0.12
CA ASP A 166 12.41 21.84 -1.29
C ASP A 166 11.25 21.83 -2.30
N HIS A 167 10.23 21.00 -2.08
CA HIS A 167 9.11 20.92 -2.99
C HIS A 167 8.11 22.07 -2.79
N PRO A 168 7.64 22.72 -3.87
CA PRO A 168 6.75 23.88 -3.82
C PRO A 168 5.48 23.68 -3.00
N PHE A 169 4.96 22.44 -2.89
CA PHE A 169 3.73 22.15 -2.18
C PHE A 169 3.86 22.17 -0.64
N VAL A 170 5.05 21.92 -0.10
CA VAL A 170 5.30 22.01 1.35
C VAL A 170 5.65 23.44 1.75
N GLN A 171 6.40 24.15 0.89
CA GLN A 171 6.80 25.53 1.14
C GLN A 171 5.66 26.54 0.91
N LYS A 172 4.71 26.24 0.01
CA LYS A 172 3.54 27.11 -0.19
C LYS A 172 2.66 27.11 1.07
N LEU A 173 2.41 28.31 1.57
CA LEU A 173 1.40 28.57 2.60
C LEU A 173 0.05 28.04 2.12
N ILE A 174 -0.69 27.45 3.04
CA ILE A 174 -2.00 26.87 2.73
C ILE A 174 -2.99 28.04 2.60
N ASP A 175 -3.63 28.13 1.44
CA ASP A 175 -4.63 29.18 1.15
C ASP A 175 -5.87 28.98 2.04
N PRO A 176 -6.20 29.90 2.98
CA PRO A 176 -7.29 29.71 3.93
C PRO A 176 -8.68 29.60 3.28
N SER A 177 -8.84 30.19 2.10
CA SER A 177 -10.09 30.17 1.31
C SER A 177 -10.59 28.76 1.03
N LEU A 178 -9.68 27.79 0.95
CA LEU A 178 -9.97 26.40 0.68
C LEU A 178 -10.83 25.75 1.78
N PHE A 179 -10.77 26.27 3.00
CA PHE A 179 -11.53 25.73 4.13
C PHE A 179 -12.87 26.42 4.36
N ILE A 180 -13.09 27.61 3.78
CA ILE A 180 -14.28 28.42 4.04
C ILE A 180 -15.54 27.60 3.74
N HIS A 181 -15.64 27.00 2.55
CA HIS A 181 -16.81 26.22 2.15
C HIS A 181 -17.10 25.05 3.10
N ARG A 182 -16.06 24.31 3.51
CA ARG A 182 -16.21 23.16 4.42
C ARG A 182 -16.67 23.61 5.80
N PHE A 183 -16.11 24.69 6.33
CA PHE A 183 -16.48 25.19 7.65
C PHE A 183 -17.85 25.88 7.66
N THR A 184 -18.18 26.65 6.64
CA THR A 184 -19.52 27.24 6.52
C THR A 184 -20.57 26.16 6.39
N GLN A 185 -20.34 25.09 5.62
CA GLN A 185 -21.27 23.96 5.53
C GLN A 185 -21.43 23.23 6.87
N ARG A 186 -20.36 23.05 7.66
CA ARG A 186 -20.45 22.44 9.00
C ARG A 186 -21.15 23.32 10.02
N LEU A 187 -20.91 24.64 10.00
CA LEU A 187 -21.53 25.59 10.92
C LEU A 187 -23.00 25.86 10.58
N LEU A 188 -23.33 25.92 9.29
CA LEU A 188 -24.66 26.24 8.78
C LEU A 188 -25.50 24.98 8.50
N GLY A 189 -24.89 23.81 8.40
CA GLY A 189 -25.53 22.54 8.06
C GLY A 189 -26.51 22.01 9.11
N GLU A 190 -26.56 22.58 10.30
CA GLU A 190 -27.64 22.34 11.28
C GLU A 190 -28.80 23.35 11.17
N GLY A 191 -28.67 24.39 10.33
CA GLY A 191 -29.65 25.49 10.22
C GLY A 191 -30.28 25.71 8.83
N ILE A 192 -29.83 25.05 7.76
CA ILE A 192 -30.26 25.36 6.37
C ILE A 192 -30.95 24.17 5.70
N MET A 193 -31.90 23.52 6.39
CA MET A 193 -33.03 22.89 5.70
C MET A 193 -34.13 23.91 5.34
N LEU A 194 -34.00 25.18 5.74
CA LEU A 194 -35.07 26.19 5.59
C LEU A 194 -34.89 27.18 4.44
N TYR A 195 -33.68 27.39 3.91
CA TYR A 195 -33.48 28.38 2.82
C TYR A 195 -33.50 27.78 1.42
N GLN A 196 -33.38 26.45 1.29
CA GLN A 196 -33.37 25.80 -0.01
C GLN A 196 -34.77 25.60 -0.61
N THR A 197 -35.85 25.74 0.18
CA THR A 197 -37.23 25.77 -0.34
C THR A 197 -37.70 27.17 -0.76
N GLN A 198 -37.01 28.25 -0.36
CA GLN A 198 -37.40 29.62 -0.76
C GLN A 198 -36.75 30.10 -2.06
N LEU A 199 -35.60 29.56 -2.46
CA LEU A 199 -34.90 29.95 -3.70
C LEU A 199 -35.35 29.20 -4.97
N TYR A 200 -36.19 28.16 -4.83
CA TYR A 200 -36.81 27.44 -5.96
C TYR A 200 -38.32 27.75 -6.11
N ALA A 201 -38.84 28.77 -5.41
CA ALA A 201 -40.25 29.18 -5.44
C ALA A 201 -40.46 30.64 -5.91
N LEU A 202 -39.53 31.17 -6.71
CA LEU A 202 -39.67 32.38 -7.54
C LEU A 202 -39.07 32.10 -8.92
#